data_AF-K2QA52-F1
#
_entry.id   AF-K2QA52-F1
#
_cell.length_a   1.000
_cell.length_b   1.000
_cell.length_c   1.000
_cell.angle_alpha   90.00
_cell.angle_beta   90.00
_cell.angle_gamma   90.00
#
_symmetry.space_group_name_H-M   'P 1'
#
loop_
_entity.id
_entity.type
_entity.pdbx_description
1 polymer ?
#
loop_
_entity_poly.entity_id
_entity_poly.type
_entity_poly.pdbx_seq_one_letter_code
_entity_poly.pdbx_strand_id
1 'polypeptide(L)'
;MRNRSSPQSDPAARIEPLAKLPLFFDLQGKRGLVAGGSDAAAWKAELLAACGARVEIFAAAGTVGDEMAELAHAEKVTIHDTPWHIGIFAGAALAIADCDTDDEARAFACAARAAGVPFNVIDKPAFCQFQFGSIVNRSPVILAISTDGAAPILAQAIRRRVETLLPTSLKGWAALAQGLRDTVNLHLAPGPRRRAFWERFVDRCFSSTRPPGETDRQAVVSDMEQLCHMAESGSVALVGSGPGDAEMLTLKAVRMLQAADIILFDESVSRDVLELARREAKRMLISTVVARETPGGAASLRDAIIGMARSGKRVVLLRSDYTVTSEQAAIELSALTRRGVRCDLVPGIAAVSALSGEVPSGEMRISSYGP
;
A
#
# COMPACT_ATOMS: atom_id res chain seq x y z
N MET A 1 2.25 40.87 15.72
CA MET A 1 1.74 40.19 14.52
C MET A 1 2.85 39.32 13.94
N ARG A 2 2.86 38.00 14.25
CA ARG A 2 3.80 37.05 13.63
C ARG A 2 3.06 36.33 12.51
N ASN A 3 3.48 36.61 11.28
CA ASN A 3 3.02 35.95 10.06
C ASN A 3 3.35 34.45 10.18
N ARG A 4 2.33 33.60 10.41
CA ARG A 4 2.45 32.17 10.13
C ARG A 4 2.24 32.02 8.63
N SER A 5 3.34 31.92 7.89
CA SER A 5 3.31 31.42 6.52
C SER A 5 2.86 29.96 6.55
N SER A 6 1.60 29.72 6.16
CA SER A 6 1.10 28.40 5.81
C SER A 6 2.04 27.79 4.75
N PRO A 7 2.47 26.53 4.87
CA PRO A 7 3.23 25.90 3.79
C PRO A 7 2.29 25.81 2.58
N GLN A 8 2.53 26.65 1.58
CA GLN A 8 1.98 26.45 0.25
C GLN A 8 2.53 25.11 -0.23
N SER A 9 1.68 24.09 -0.25
CA SER A 9 1.99 22.80 -0.83
C SER A 9 2.23 23.00 -2.32
N ASP A 10 3.46 22.72 -2.74
CA ASP A 10 3.90 22.79 -4.12
C ASP A 10 3.02 21.87 -4.99
N PRO A 11 2.36 22.36 -6.07
CA PRO A 11 1.38 21.60 -6.84
C PRO A 11 1.91 20.36 -7.56
N ALA A 12 3.21 20.07 -7.48
CA ALA A 12 3.89 19.06 -8.29
C ALA A 12 4.20 17.74 -7.57
N ALA A 13 4.19 17.68 -6.23
CA ALA A 13 4.65 16.50 -5.51
C ALA A 13 3.54 15.42 -5.44
N ARG A 14 3.67 14.36 -6.25
CA ARG A 14 2.75 13.19 -6.24
C ARG A 14 2.80 12.36 -4.95
N ILE A 15 3.83 12.54 -4.12
CA ILE A 15 4.02 11.83 -2.85
C ILE A 15 4.43 12.88 -1.81
N GLU A 16 3.74 12.90 -0.68
CA GLU A 16 4.08 13.76 0.45
C GLU A 16 5.38 13.31 1.15
N PRO A 17 6.08 14.22 1.86
CA PRO A 17 7.28 13.85 2.61
C PRO A 17 7.03 12.69 3.59
N LEU A 18 7.83 11.63 3.48
CA LEU A 18 7.82 10.49 4.39
C LEU A 18 9.00 10.58 5.37
N ALA A 19 8.78 10.22 6.64
CA ALA A 19 9.83 10.20 7.66
C ALA A 19 10.95 9.20 7.34
N LYS A 20 10.59 8.05 6.76
CA LYS A 20 11.51 6.96 6.36
C LYS A 20 11.01 6.27 5.08
N LEU A 21 11.93 5.64 4.36
CA LEU A 21 11.62 4.78 3.21
C LEU A 21 11.18 3.39 3.71
N PRO A 22 9.92 2.95 3.49
CA PRO A 22 9.50 1.60 3.81
C PRO A 22 10.01 0.63 2.74
N LEU A 23 10.86 -0.32 3.15
CA LEU A 23 11.44 -1.33 2.27
C LEU A 23 11.39 -2.71 2.93
N PHE A 24 11.25 -3.75 2.11
CA PHE A 24 11.43 -5.14 2.51
C PHE A 24 12.76 -5.63 1.95
N PHE A 25 13.65 -6.06 2.84
CA PHE A 25 15.00 -6.46 2.48
C PHE A 25 15.11 -7.98 2.40
N ASP A 26 15.34 -8.52 1.20
CA ASP A 26 15.52 -9.95 0.99
C ASP A 26 16.87 -10.41 1.53
N LEU A 27 16.86 -11.40 2.42
CA LEU A 27 18.03 -11.94 3.11
C LEU A 27 18.31 -13.41 2.77
N GLN A 28 17.54 -14.03 1.88
CA GLN A 28 17.68 -15.44 1.56
C GLN A 28 19.12 -15.78 1.11
N GLY A 29 19.81 -16.63 1.89
CA GLY A 29 21.20 -17.06 1.64
C GLY A 29 22.28 -16.00 1.88
N LYS A 30 21.89 -14.77 2.22
CA LYS A 30 22.82 -13.65 2.45
C LYS A 30 23.44 -13.73 3.83
N ARG A 31 24.64 -13.17 3.97
CA ARG A 31 25.37 -13.13 5.24
C ARG A 31 24.85 -11.99 6.11
N GLY A 32 24.37 -12.31 7.31
CA GLY A 32 23.91 -11.35 8.32
C GLY A 32 24.89 -11.33 9.49
N LEU A 33 25.30 -10.15 9.91
CA LEU A 33 26.26 -9.97 11.00
C LEU A 33 25.58 -9.50 12.27
N VAL A 34 25.92 -10.10 13.41
CA VAL A 34 25.54 -9.64 14.74
C VAL A 34 26.80 -9.47 15.60
N ALA A 35 27.05 -8.26 16.08
CA ALA A 35 28.10 -7.97 17.05
C ALA A 35 27.48 -7.90 18.45
N GLY A 36 27.99 -8.72 19.37
CA GLY A 36 27.42 -8.89 20.71
C GLY A 36 26.62 -10.19 20.86
N GLY A 37 26.69 -10.77 22.05
CA GLY A 37 26.09 -12.07 22.38
C GLY A 37 24.90 -11.98 23.35
N SER A 38 24.38 -10.78 23.61
CA SER A 38 23.30 -10.57 24.57
C SER A 38 21.95 -11.16 24.12
N ASP A 39 21.03 -11.32 25.06
CA ASP A 39 19.65 -11.73 24.77
C ASP A 39 18.92 -10.66 23.92
N ALA A 40 19.26 -9.38 24.10
CA ALA A 40 18.74 -8.29 23.25
C ALA A 40 19.13 -8.48 21.77
N ALA A 41 20.35 -8.98 21.52
CA ALA A 41 20.82 -9.33 20.19
C ALA A 41 20.21 -10.64 19.66
N ALA A 42 19.85 -11.58 20.54
CA ALA A 42 19.32 -12.90 20.18
C ALA A 42 18.03 -12.80 19.34
N TRP A 43 17.05 -11.99 19.78
CA TRP A 43 15.82 -11.75 18.99
C TRP A 43 16.11 -11.21 17.58
N LYS A 44 17.12 -10.33 17.43
CA LYS A 44 17.51 -9.79 16.12
C LYS A 44 18.19 -10.85 15.25
N ALA A 45 19.06 -11.67 15.85
CA ALA A 45 19.70 -12.79 15.18
C ALA A 45 18.64 -13.78 14.66
N GLU A 46 17.66 -14.14 15.50
CA GLU A 46 16.55 -15.01 15.11
C GLU A 46 15.71 -14.42 13.97
N LEU A 47 15.41 -13.12 14.02
CA LEU A 47 14.68 -12.44 12.95
C LEU A 47 15.42 -12.53 11.61
N LEU A 48 16.74 -12.31 11.59
CA LEU A 48 17.54 -12.45 10.38
C LEU A 48 17.56 -13.90 9.87
N ALA A 49 17.73 -14.87 10.76
CA ALA A 49 17.72 -16.29 10.42
C ALA A 49 16.34 -16.73 9.86
N ALA A 50 15.25 -16.24 10.45
CA ALA A 50 13.88 -16.49 9.97
C ALA A 50 13.61 -15.89 8.58
N CYS A 51 14.35 -14.87 8.17
CA CYS A 51 14.37 -14.33 6.81
C CYS A 51 15.32 -15.08 5.86
N GLY A 52 15.94 -16.17 6.30
CA GLY A 52 16.82 -17.02 5.49
C GLY A 52 18.28 -16.56 5.44
N ALA A 53 18.70 -15.64 6.32
CA ALA A 53 20.09 -15.21 6.40
C ALA A 53 20.99 -16.30 6.99
N ARG A 54 22.25 -16.34 6.55
CA ARG A 54 23.34 -17.01 7.27
C ARG A 54 23.87 -16.05 8.32
N VAL A 55 23.44 -16.23 9.56
CA VAL A 55 23.72 -15.30 10.65
C VAL A 55 25.00 -15.70 11.37
N GLU A 56 25.96 -14.77 11.43
CA GLU A 56 27.23 -14.92 12.12
C GLU A 56 27.30 -13.92 13.28
N ILE A 57 27.53 -14.44 14.48
CA ILE A 57 27.58 -13.69 15.73
C ILE A 57 29.03 -13.60 16.18
N PHE A 58 29.48 -12.40 16.53
CA PHE A 58 30.82 -12.14 17.05
C PHE A 58 30.70 -11.65 18.50
N ALA A 59 31.05 -12.52 19.44
CA ALA A 59 30.97 -12.29 20.88
C ALA A 59 32.17 -12.94 21.57
N ALA A 60 32.66 -12.34 22.65
CA ALA A 60 33.76 -12.93 23.41
C ALA A 60 33.28 -14.12 24.26
N ALA A 61 34.17 -15.07 24.55
CA ALA A 61 33.90 -16.18 25.47
C ALA A 61 33.30 -15.67 26.79
N GLY A 62 32.14 -16.22 27.15
CA GLY A 62 31.44 -15.86 28.38
C GLY A 62 30.52 -14.64 28.29
N THR A 63 30.39 -13.98 27.13
CA THR A 63 29.43 -12.88 26.91
C THR A 63 28.21 -13.31 26.09
N VAL A 64 28.03 -14.61 25.87
CA VAL A 64 26.88 -15.18 25.16
C VAL A 64 25.79 -15.48 26.17
N GLY A 65 24.63 -14.83 26.02
CA GLY A 65 23.44 -15.08 26.83
C GLY A 65 22.76 -16.40 26.48
N ASP A 66 21.84 -16.81 27.34
CA ASP A 66 21.17 -18.11 27.23
C ASP A 66 20.35 -18.21 25.93
N GLU A 67 19.61 -17.16 25.56
CA GLU A 67 18.79 -17.16 24.34
C GLU A 67 19.66 -17.29 23.08
N MET A 68 20.82 -16.64 23.07
CA MET A 68 21.76 -16.71 21.95
C MET A 68 22.38 -18.12 21.82
N ALA A 69 22.72 -18.74 22.96
CA ALA A 69 23.25 -20.10 22.99
C ALA A 69 22.21 -21.13 22.47
N GLU A 70 20.94 -20.96 22.82
CA GLU A 70 19.84 -21.81 22.29
C GLU A 70 19.71 -21.70 20.76
N LEU A 71 19.79 -20.48 20.21
CA LEU A 71 19.75 -20.27 18.76
C LEU A 71 20.90 -20.97 18.03
N ALA A 72 22.10 -20.95 18.62
CA ALA A 72 23.25 -21.65 18.06
C ALA A 72 23.10 -23.17 18.13
N HIS A 73 22.56 -23.69 19.24
CA HIS A 73 22.27 -25.12 19.39
C HIS A 73 21.25 -25.63 18.38
N ALA A 74 20.26 -24.80 18.03
CA ALA A 74 19.29 -25.08 16.97
C ALA A 74 19.85 -24.97 15.54
N GLU A 75 21.16 -24.77 15.38
CA GLU A 75 21.87 -24.56 14.10
C GLU A 75 21.30 -23.41 13.25
N LYS A 76 20.61 -22.44 13.88
CA LYS A 76 20.05 -21.27 13.18
C LYS A 76 21.10 -20.19 12.93
N VAL A 77 22.15 -20.16 13.74
CA VAL A 77 23.18 -19.10 13.76
C VAL A 77 24.55 -19.72 14.02
N THR A 78 25.63 -19.05 13.61
CA THR A 78 27.02 -19.44 13.89
C THR A 78 27.66 -18.44 14.84
N ILE A 79 28.18 -18.90 15.97
CA ILE A 79 28.88 -18.05 16.95
C ILE A 79 30.39 -18.17 16.75
N HIS A 80 31.06 -17.03 16.63
CA HIS A 80 32.51 -16.89 16.65
C HIS A 80 32.93 -16.37 18.02
N ASP A 81 33.80 -17.13 18.69
CA ASP A 81 34.42 -16.77 19.97
C ASP A 81 35.52 -15.71 19.79
N THR A 82 35.09 -14.54 19.33
CA THR A 82 35.95 -13.37 19.11
C THR A 82 35.08 -12.12 19.19
N PRO A 83 35.57 -11.03 19.80
CA PRO A 83 34.94 -9.72 19.65
C PRO A 83 34.83 -9.31 18.19
N TRP A 84 33.86 -8.44 17.89
CA TRP A 84 33.73 -7.88 16.56
C TRP A 84 34.97 -7.05 16.19
N HIS A 85 35.38 -7.10 14.93
CA HIS A 85 36.50 -6.31 14.38
C HIS A 85 36.17 -5.86 12.95
N ILE A 86 36.91 -4.89 12.41
CA ILE A 86 36.64 -4.33 11.07
C ILE A 86 36.65 -5.36 9.92
N GLY A 87 37.33 -6.49 10.08
CA GLY A 87 37.40 -7.55 9.06
C GLY A 87 36.09 -8.31 8.83
N ILE A 88 35.14 -8.28 9.77
CA ILE A 88 33.90 -9.09 9.68
C ILE A 88 32.90 -8.57 8.65
N PHE A 89 32.97 -7.29 8.25
CA PHE A 89 31.93 -6.66 7.44
C PHE A 89 31.97 -7.10 5.97
N ALA A 90 33.08 -7.66 5.49
CA ALA A 90 33.23 -8.07 4.10
C ALA A 90 32.15 -9.09 3.69
N GLY A 91 31.39 -8.75 2.64
CA GLY A 91 30.33 -9.61 2.10
C GLY A 91 29.07 -9.73 2.97
N ALA A 92 28.98 -8.99 4.08
CA ALA A 92 27.74 -8.92 4.86
C ALA A 92 26.70 -8.08 4.13
N ALA A 93 25.45 -8.56 4.12
CA ALA A 93 24.32 -7.82 3.56
C ALA A 93 23.67 -6.87 4.56
N LEU A 94 23.85 -7.14 5.86
CA LEU A 94 23.31 -6.38 6.97
C LEU A 94 24.15 -6.62 8.22
N ALA A 95 24.27 -5.60 9.07
CA ALA A 95 24.95 -5.68 10.35
C ALA A 95 24.09 -5.14 11.50
N ILE A 96 24.12 -5.83 12.64
CA ILE A 96 23.47 -5.41 13.88
C ILE A 96 24.51 -5.42 14.99
N ALA A 97 24.49 -4.44 15.87
CA ALA A 97 25.32 -4.45 17.06
C ALA A 97 24.50 -4.20 18.32
N ASP A 98 24.85 -4.91 19.38
CA ASP A 98 24.60 -4.49 20.75
C ASP A 98 25.90 -3.92 21.31
N CYS A 99 25.93 -2.62 21.61
CA CYS A 99 27.12 -1.91 22.05
C CYS A 99 26.89 -1.31 23.43
N ASP A 100 27.82 -1.53 24.36
CA ASP A 100 27.70 -1.04 25.74
C ASP A 100 27.84 0.50 25.78
N THR A 101 28.72 1.05 24.94
CA THR A 101 29.06 2.48 24.97
C THR A 101 28.75 3.19 23.65
N ASP A 102 28.57 4.50 23.70
CA ASP A 102 28.41 5.34 22.50
C ASP A 102 29.69 5.39 21.65
N ASP A 103 30.85 5.24 22.28
CA ASP A 103 32.13 5.16 21.56
C ASP A 103 32.25 3.88 20.75
N GLU A 104 31.85 2.74 21.32
CA GLU A 104 31.77 1.47 20.59
C GLU A 104 30.73 1.54 19.46
N ALA A 105 29.52 2.07 19.75
CA ALA A 105 28.47 2.25 18.74
C ALA A 105 28.94 3.12 17.57
N ARG A 106 29.70 4.18 17.86
CA ARG A 106 30.33 5.05 16.86
C ARG A 106 31.39 4.32 16.06
N ALA A 107 32.25 3.52 16.71
CA ALA A 107 33.26 2.72 16.04
C ALA A 107 32.63 1.68 15.08
N PHE A 108 31.59 0.98 15.54
CA PHE A 108 30.82 0.03 14.73
C PHE A 108 30.16 0.70 13.53
N ALA A 109 29.50 1.83 13.75
CA ALA A 109 28.86 2.62 12.70
C ALA A 109 29.86 3.11 11.63
N CYS A 110 31.05 3.55 12.05
CA CYS A 110 32.11 3.95 11.14
C CYS A 110 32.62 2.77 10.31
N ALA A 111 32.89 1.62 10.94
CA ALA A 111 33.37 0.41 10.27
C ALA A 111 32.36 -0.13 9.25
N ALA A 112 31.09 -0.25 9.65
CA ALA A 112 30.01 -0.70 8.76
C ALA A 112 29.81 0.23 7.57
N ARG A 113 29.84 1.55 7.80
CA ARG A 113 29.74 2.57 6.74
C ARG A 113 30.92 2.49 5.76
N ALA A 114 32.14 2.34 6.26
CA ALA A 114 33.32 2.18 5.42
C ALA A 114 33.24 0.92 4.53
N ALA A 115 32.62 -0.14 5.02
CA ALA A 115 32.38 -1.37 4.27
C ALA A 115 31.13 -1.33 3.36
N GLY A 116 30.33 -0.27 3.40
CA GLY A 116 29.09 -0.16 2.63
C GLY A 116 27.96 -1.09 3.11
N VAL A 117 28.04 -1.59 4.34
CA VAL A 117 27.06 -2.52 4.92
C VAL A 117 25.99 -1.75 5.67
N PRO A 118 24.68 -1.93 5.38
CA PRO A 118 23.62 -1.32 6.17
C PRO A 118 23.62 -1.82 7.62
N PHE A 119 23.48 -0.90 8.58
CA PHE A 119 23.64 -1.22 10.00
C PHE A 119 22.58 -0.64 10.95
N ASN A 120 22.38 -1.34 12.07
CA ASN A 120 21.53 -0.94 13.18
C ASN A 120 22.26 -1.22 14.50
N VAL A 121 22.18 -0.29 15.46
CA VAL A 121 22.70 -0.47 16.82
C VAL A 121 21.51 -0.48 17.78
N ILE A 122 21.42 -1.55 18.57
CA ILE A 122 20.32 -1.78 19.51
C ILE A 122 20.29 -0.65 20.54
N ASP A 123 19.09 -0.17 20.86
CA ASP A 123 18.79 0.91 21.82
C ASP A 123 19.54 2.24 21.61
N LYS A 124 20.24 2.40 20.48
CA LYS A 124 21.07 3.56 20.15
C LYS A 124 20.67 4.16 18.79
N PRO A 125 19.45 4.74 18.67
CA PRO A 125 18.89 5.19 17.38
C PRO A 125 19.71 6.27 16.67
N ALA A 126 20.49 7.07 17.40
CA ALA A 126 21.39 8.08 16.83
C ALA A 126 22.53 7.46 15.98
N PHE A 127 22.84 6.19 16.20
CA PHE A 127 23.89 5.44 15.52
C PHE A 127 23.31 4.43 14.51
N CYS A 128 22.03 4.53 14.16
CA CYS A 128 21.37 3.60 13.24
C CYS A 128 21.25 4.19 11.82
N GLN A 129 21.48 3.36 10.80
CA GLN A 129 21.16 3.71 9.41
C GLN A 129 19.72 3.33 9.04
N PHE A 130 19.20 2.26 9.64
CA PHE A 130 17.82 1.83 9.52
C PHE A 130 17.26 1.42 10.89
N GLN A 131 15.94 1.29 10.96
CA GLN A 131 15.23 0.91 12.19
C GLN A 131 14.31 -0.28 11.90
N PHE A 132 14.14 -1.14 12.90
CA PHE A 132 13.11 -2.17 12.88
C PHE A 132 11.79 -1.58 13.37
N GLY A 133 10.74 -1.73 12.58
CA GLY A 133 9.38 -1.42 13.00
C GLY A 133 8.72 -2.56 13.76
N SER A 134 7.48 -2.35 14.21
CA SER A 134 6.59 -3.43 14.63
C SER A 134 6.21 -4.28 13.42
N ILE A 135 6.35 -5.60 13.53
CA ILE A 135 6.10 -6.53 12.43
C ILE A 135 4.82 -7.33 12.74
N VAL A 136 3.92 -7.43 11.75
CA VAL A 136 2.86 -8.45 11.72
C VAL A 136 3.27 -9.49 10.70
N ASN A 137 3.47 -10.72 11.17
CA ASN A 137 3.92 -11.82 10.32
C ASN A 137 2.75 -12.77 9.97
N ARG A 138 2.44 -12.85 8.68
CA ARG A 138 1.56 -13.83 8.04
C ARG A 138 2.25 -14.40 6.79
N SER A 139 3.56 -14.61 6.89
CA SER A 139 4.46 -14.91 5.76
C SER A 139 3.82 -15.92 4.78
N PRO A 140 3.81 -15.61 3.47
CA PRO A 140 4.58 -14.54 2.81
C PRO A 140 3.96 -13.13 2.89
N VAL A 141 2.82 -12.94 3.56
CA VAL A 141 2.25 -11.61 3.81
C VAL A 141 2.89 -11.00 5.07
N ILE A 142 3.59 -9.89 4.91
CA ILE A 142 4.29 -9.20 6.01
C ILE A 142 3.86 -7.74 6.03
N LEU A 143 3.53 -7.22 7.21
CA LEU A 143 3.32 -5.79 7.42
C LEU A 143 4.36 -5.25 8.39
N ALA A 144 4.96 -4.10 8.05
CA ALA A 144 5.85 -3.36 8.92
C ALA A 144 5.21 -2.02 9.29
N ILE A 145 5.24 -1.68 10.58
CA ILE A 145 4.67 -0.46 11.15
C ILE A 145 5.81 0.33 11.78
N SER A 146 6.03 1.56 11.32
CA SER A 146 7.01 2.48 11.91
C SER A 146 6.33 3.74 12.43
N THR A 147 6.80 4.23 13.58
CA THR A 147 6.40 5.52 14.16
C THR A 147 7.58 6.50 14.23
N ASP A 148 8.68 6.21 13.53
CA ASP A 148 9.93 6.98 13.57
C ASP A 148 10.40 7.30 15.01
N GLY A 149 10.23 6.33 15.92
CA GLY A 149 10.59 6.48 17.32
C GLY A 149 9.65 7.35 18.16
N ALA A 150 8.61 7.96 17.58
CA ALA A 150 7.72 8.90 18.29
C ALA A 150 6.91 8.24 19.41
N ALA A 151 6.48 6.98 19.23
CA ALA A 151 5.70 6.25 20.22
C ALA A 151 5.73 4.73 19.99
N PRO A 152 6.55 3.97 20.73
CA PRO A 152 6.56 2.51 20.67
C PRO A 152 5.19 1.89 21.01
N ILE A 153 4.49 2.46 21.99
CA ILE A 153 3.15 2.01 22.43
C ILE A 153 2.11 2.19 21.31
N LEU A 154 2.20 3.27 20.53
CA LEU A 154 1.32 3.48 19.38
C LEU A 154 1.55 2.40 18.31
N ALA A 155 2.82 2.10 17.99
CA ALA A 155 3.16 1.04 17.04
C ALA A 155 2.60 -0.33 17.49
N GLN A 156 2.67 -0.64 18.79
CA GLN A 156 2.08 -1.85 19.36
C GLN A 156 0.55 -1.87 19.30
N ALA A 157 -0.11 -0.73 19.54
CA ALA A 157 -1.56 -0.62 19.43
C ALA A 157 -2.04 -0.83 17.98
N ILE A 158 -1.34 -0.24 17.00
CA ILE A 158 -1.60 -0.46 15.57
C ILE A 158 -1.38 -1.94 15.23
N ARG A 159 -0.27 -2.54 15.67
CA ARG A 159 0.02 -3.96 15.45
C ARG A 159 -1.13 -4.86 15.91
N ARG A 160 -1.60 -4.67 17.15
CA ARG A 160 -2.70 -5.47 17.72
C ARG A 160 -3.99 -5.37 16.90
N ARG A 161 -4.36 -4.15 16.46
CA ARG A 161 -5.55 -3.96 15.62
C ARG A 161 -5.39 -4.61 14.24
N VAL A 162 -4.23 -4.50 13.63
CA VAL A 162 -3.95 -5.15 12.34
C VAL A 162 -4.00 -6.68 12.48
N GLU A 163 -3.42 -7.23 13.54
CA GLU A 163 -3.43 -8.67 13.80
C GLU A 163 -4.85 -9.25 13.88
N THR A 164 -5.81 -8.49 14.41
CA THR A 164 -7.24 -8.88 14.42
C THR A 164 -7.90 -8.84 13.04
N LEU A 165 -7.39 -8.01 12.12
CA LEU A 165 -7.93 -7.86 10.77
C LEU A 165 -7.29 -8.82 9.76
N LEU A 166 -6.13 -9.40 10.07
CA LEU A 166 -5.37 -10.28 9.18
C LEU A 166 -5.45 -11.75 9.63
N PRO A 167 -6.32 -12.57 9.01
CA PRO A 167 -6.46 -13.99 9.34
C PRO A 167 -5.13 -14.76 9.23
N THR A 168 -4.95 -15.77 10.08
CA THR A 168 -3.79 -16.68 10.01
C THR A 168 -3.81 -17.54 8.75
N SER A 169 -4.99 -17.76 8.15
CA SER A 169 -5.18 -18.47 6.88
C SER A 169 -4.51 -17.80 5.68
N LEU A 170 -4.19 -16.49 5.76
CA LEU A 170 -3.56 -15.74 4.68
C LEU A 170 -2.25 -16.37 4.20
N LYS A 171 -1.51 -17.05 5.08
CA LYS A 171 -0.31 -17.81 4.70
C LYS A 171 -0.62 -18.85 3.61
N GLY A 172 -1.67 -19.66 3.81
CA GLY A 172 -2.07 -20.70 2.86
C GLY A 172 -2.62 -20.12 1.57
N TRP A 173 -3.41 -19.04 1.66
CA TRP A 173 -3.91 -18.32 0.49
C TRP A 173 -2.80 -17.69 -0.33
N ALA A 174 -1.81 -17.05 0.30
CA ALA A 174 -0.70 -16.45 -0.42
C ALA A 174 0.22 -17.50 -1.06
N ALA A 175 0.42 -18.66 -0.43
CA ALA A 175 1.10 -19.80 -1.05
C ALA A 175 0.33 -20.32 -2.29
N LEU A 176 -1.00 -20.41 -2.20
CA LEU A 176 -1.83 -20.76 -3.36
C LEU A 176 -1.70 -19.72 -4.48
N ALA A 177 -1.74 -18.42 -4.15
CA ALA A 177 -1.56 -17.34 -5.11
C ALA A 177 -0.20 -17.42 -5.83
N GLN A 178 0.88 -17.71 -5.11
CA GLN A 178 2.21 -17.90 -5.69
C GLN A 178 2.24 -19.06 -6.68
N GLY A 179 1.67 -20.22 -6.33
CA GLY A 179 1.60 -21.38 -7.21
C GLY A 179 0.72 -21.18 -8.46
N LEU A 180 -0.29 -20.30 -8.38
CA LEU A 180 -1.19 -20.00 -9.50
C LEU A 180 -0.72 -18.84 -10.39
N ARG A 181 0.24 -18.03 -9.92
CA ARG A 181 0.61 -16.76 -10.57
C ARG A 181 0.99 -16.93 -12.04
N ASP A 182 1.81 -17.93 -12.34
CA ASP A 182 2.31 -18.16 -13.70
C ASP A 182 1.20 -18.69 -14.62
N THR A 183 0.38 -19.62 -14.11
CA THR A 183 -0.82 -20.12 -14.81
C THR A 183 -1.79 -18.98 -15.14
N VAL A 184 -2.05 -18.10 -14.18
CA VAL A 184 -2.92 -16.92 -14.38
C VAL A 184 -2.34 -15.97 -15.40
N ASN A 185 -1.03 -15.71 -15.38
CA ASN A 185 -0.38 -14.84 -16.36
C ASN A 185 -0.37 -15.42 -17.77
N LEU A 186 -0.35 -16.75 -17.90
CA LEU A 186 -0.43 -17.44 -19.19
C LEU A 186 -1.84 -17.35 -19.81
N HIS A 187 -2.89 -17.44 -18.97
CA HIS A 187 -4.28 -17.48 -19.44
C HIS A 187 -4.97 -16.11 -19.47
N LEU A 188 -4.59 -15.19 -18.59
CA LEU A 188 -5.20 -13.87 -18.45
C LEU A 188 -4.17 -12.76 -18.69
N ALA A 189 -4.29 -12.08 -19.81
CA ALA A 189 -3.48 -10.92 -20.14
C ALA A 189 -3.62 -9.80 -19.08
N PRO A 190 -2.60 -8.93 -18.93
CA PRO A 190 -2.70 -7.73 -18.10
C PRO A 190 -3.93 -6.89 -18.44
N GLY A 191 -4.85 -6.76 -17.47
CA GLY A 191 -6.07 -6.01 -17.71
C GLY A 191 -7.22 -6.33 -16.76
N PRO A 192 -8.45 -5.95 -17.13
CA PRO A 192 -9.65 -6.06 -16.31
C PRO A 192 -9.96 -7.49 -15.85
N ARG A 193 -9.80 -8.50 -16.73
CA ARG A 193 -10.08 -9.90 -16.39
C ARG A 193 -9.14 -10.44 -15.31
N ARG A 194 -7.83 -10.20 -15.48
CA ARG A 194 -6.83 -10.58 -14.48
C ARG A 194 -7.06 -9.86 -13.15
N ARG A 195 -7.49 -8.60 -13.17
CA ARG A 195 -7.88 -7.88 -11.94
C ARG A 195 -9.11 -8.51 -11.29
N ALA A 196 -10.17 -8.77 -12.06
CA ALA A 196 -11.39 -9.41 -11.55
C ALA A 196 -11.10 -10.80 -10.94
N PHE A 197 -10.18 -11.55 -11.52
CA PHE A 197 -9.69 -12.80 -10.93
C PHE A 197 -9.08 -12.57 -9.54
N TRP A 198 -8.16 -11.62 -9.41
CA TRP A 198 -7.53 -11.32 -8.12
C TRP A 198 -8.49 -10.68 -7.11
N GLU A 199 -9.46 -9.86 -7.56
CA GLU A 199 -10.54 -9.33 -6.72
C GLU A 199 -11.35 -10.50 -6.11
N ARG A 200 -11.83 -11.45 -6.93
CA ARG A 200 -12.53 -12.66 -6.46
C ARG A 200 -11.67 -13.52 -5.54
N PHE A 201 -10.38 -13.66 -5.86
CA PHE A 201 -9.43 -14.40 -5.04
C PHE A 201 -9.30 -13.77 -3.65
N VAL A 202 -9.18 -12.44 -3.57
CA VAL A 202 -9.08 -11.70 -2.30
C VAL A 202 -10.37 -11.83 -1.49
N ASP A 203 -11.54 -11.75 -2.12
CA ASP A 203 -12.82 -11.93 -1.42
C ASP A 203 -12.87 -13.30 -0.71
N ARG A 204 -12.36 -14.37 -1.34
CA ARG A 204 -12.25 -15.70 -0.73
C ARG A 204 -11.24 -15.76 0.42
N CYS A 205 -10.13 -15.01 0.32
CA CYS A 205 -9.12 -14.95 1.37
C CYS A 205 -9.70 -14.41 2.68
N PHE A 206 -10.61 -13.45 2.59
CA PHE A 206 -11.21 -12.78 3.76
C PHE A 206 -12.59 -13.33 4.15
N SER A 207 -13.23 -14.15 3.32
CA SER A 207 -14.48 -14.83 3.68
C SER A 207 -14.28 -16.01 4.62
N SER A 208 -13.04 -16.47 4.83
CA SER A 208 -12.75 -17.66 5.63
C SER A 208 -11.48 -17.53 6.47
N THR A 209 -11.56 -17.99 7.72
CA THR A 209 -10.42 -18.04 8.65
C THR A 209 -9.60 -19.32 8.55
N ARG A 210 -10.04 -20.30 7.73
CA ARG A 210 -9.28 -21.54 7.47
C ARG A 210 -8.39 -21.40 6.23
N PRO A 211 -7.25 -22.13 6.17
CA PRO A 211 -6.45 -22.25 4.96
C PRO A 211 -7.29 -22.78 3.77
N PRO A 212 -6.91 -22.47 2.52
CA PRO A 212 -7.62 -22.94 1.34
C PRO A 212 -7.53 -24.47 1.24
N GLY A 213 -8.70 -25.11 1.13
CA GLY A 213 -8.84 -26.54 0.90
C GLY A 213 -9.01 -26.85 -0.58
N GLU A 214 -9.26 -28.12 -0.90
CA GLU A 214 -9.37 -28.57 -2.29
C GLU A 214 -10.54 -27.91 -3.04
N THR A 215 -11.68 -27.76 -2.37
CA THR A 215 -12.85 -27.06 -2.92
C THR A 215 -12.54 -25.60 -3.27
N ASP A 216 -11.73 -24.93 -2.45
CA ASP A 216 -11.34 -23.54 -2.72
C ASP A 216 -10.42 -23.45 -3.93
N ARG A 217 -9.49 -24.39 -4.08
CA ARG A 217 -8.61 -24.48 -5.26
C ARG A 217 -9.42 -24.68 -6.54
N GLN A 218 -10.36 -25.63 -6.54
CA GLN A 218 -11.24 -25.88 -7.67
C GLN A 218 -12.07 -24.66 -8.03
N ALA A 219 -12.59 -23.94 -7.03
CA ALA A 219 -13.34 -22.71 -7.26
C ALA A 219 -12.49 -21.60 -7.89
N VAL A 220 -11.23 -21.44 -7.45
CA VAL A 220 -10.30 -20.46 -8.02
C VAL A 220 -9.94 -20.81 -9.47
N VAL A 221 -9.73 -22.09 -9.78
CA VAL A 221 -9.50 -22.53 -11.17
C VAL A 221 -10.73 -22.25 -12.04
N SER A 222 -11.92 -22.56 -11.55
CA SER A 222 -13.17 -22.27 -12.26
C SER A 222 -13.37 -20.77 -12.49
N ASP A 223 -13.02 -19.90 -11.52
CA ASP A 223 -13.04 -18.44 -11.71
C ASP A 223 -12.13 -18.00 -12.86
N MET A 224 -10.94 -18.59 -12.99
CA MET A 224 -10.01 -18.31 -14.08
C MET A 224 -10.61 -18.72 -15.44
N GLU A 225 -11.14 -19.94 -15.55
CA GLU A 225 -11.74 -20.46 -16.78
C GLU A 225 -12.93 -19.60 -17.24
N GLN A 226 -13.82 -19.24 -16.32
CA GLN A 226 -14.94 -18.33 -16.59
C GLN A 226 -14.44 -17.00 -17.16
N LEU A 227 -13.44 -16.39 -16.53
CA LEU A 227 -12.89 -15.10 -16.95
C LEU A 227 -12.15 -15.18 -18.29
N CYS A 228 -11.58 -16.33 -18.65
CA CYS A 228 -10.98 -16.54 -19.97
C CYS A 228 -12.03 -16.44 -21.09
N HIS A 229 -13.23 -16.98 -20.85
CA HIS A 229 -14.31 -17.03 -21.84
C HIS A 229 -15.27 -15.83 -21.80
N MET A 230 -15.24 -15.00 -20.75
CA MET A 230 -16.08 -13.80 -20.65
C MET A 230 -15.69 -12.72 -21.67
N ALA A 231 -16.60 -12.25 -22.52
CA ALA A 231 -16.33 -11.13 -23.43
C ALA A 231 -15.79 -9.89 -22.66
N GLU A 232 -14.69 -9.30 -23.15
CA GLU A 232 -14.22 -8.03 -22.59
C GLU A 232 -15.26 -6.96 -22.88
N SER A 233 -15.86 -6.40 -21.84
CA SER A 233 -16.53 -5.11 -21.98
C SER A 233 -16.07 -4.24 -20.85
N GLY A 234 -15.41 -3.16 -21.20
CA GLY A 234 -15.19 -2.07 -20.27
C GLY A 234 -16.52 -1.45 -19.88
N SER A 235 -16.44 -0.61 -18.87
CA SER A 235 -17.58 0.11 -18.34
C SER A 235 -17.21 1.58 -18.18
N VAL A 236 -18.23 2.41 -18.20
CA VAL A 236 -18.12 3.83 -17.88
C VAL A 236 -18.92 4.07 -16.60
N ALA A 237 -18.34 4.78 -15.64
CA ALA A 237 -19.06 5.24 -14.47
C ALA A 237 -19.02 6.76 -14.44
N LEU A 238 -20.19 7.40 -14.47
CA LEU A 238 -20.36 8.82 -14.23
C LEU A 238 -20.46 9.01 -12.72
N VAL A 239 -19.50 9.67 -12.10
CA VAL A 239 -19.36 9.74 -10.64
C VAL A 239 -19.35 11.19 -10.17
N GLY A 240 -20.29 11.52 -9.28
CA GLY A 240 -20.30 12.81 -8.60
C GLY A 240 -19.25 12.87 -7.50
N SER A 241 -18.36 13.86 -7.57
CA SER A 241 -17.32 14.09 -6.55
C SER A 241 -17.84 14.76 -5.28
N GLY A 242 -19.06 15.30 -5.31
CA GLY A 242 -19.57 16.14 -4.23
C GLY A 242 -18.94 17.54 -4.22
N PRO A 243 -19.14 18.33 -3.13
CA PRO A 243 -18.73 19.74 -3.07
C PRO A 243 -17.22 19.99 -2.96
N GLY A 244 -16.41 18.93 -2.85
CA GLY A 244 -14.94 19.00 -2.81
C GLY A 244 -14.31 18.30 -1.62
N ASP A 245 -15.00 18.15 -0.49
CA ASP A 245 -14.52 17.37 0.64
C ASP A 245 -14.54 15.86 0.31
N ALA A 246 -13.42 15.18 0.52
CA ALA A 246 -13.27 13.76 0.25
C ALA A 246 -14.18 12.89 1.14
N GLU A 247 -14.51 13.35 2.36
CA GLU A 247 -15.44 12.65 3.26
C GLU A 247 -16.89 12.70 2.77
N MET A 248 -17.20 13.63 1.86
CA MET A 248 -18.53 13.79 1.25
C MET A 248 -18.73 12.92 0.00
N LEU A 249 -17.75 12.07 -0.35
CA LEU A 249 -17.94 11.06 -1.38
C LEU A 249 -18.87 9.96 -0.90
N THR A 250 -19.74 9.51 -1.80
CA THR A 250 -20.54 8.32 -1.52
C THR A 250 -19.63 7.07 -1.48
N LEU A 251 -20.00 6.08 -0.67
CA LEU A 251 -19.27 4.81 -0.63
C LEU A 251 -19.20 4.13 -2.00
N LYS A 252 -20.23 4.30 -2.85
CA LYS A 252 -20.22 3.78 -4.22
C LYS A 252 -19.20 4.54 -5.09
N ALA A 253 -19.06 5.86 -4.93
CA ALA A 253 -18.06 6.65 -5.65
C ALA A 253 -16.63 6.20 -5.30
N VAL A 254 -16.33 6.02 -4.01
CA VAL A 254 -15.03 5.52 -3.54
C VAL A 254 -14.72 4.15 -4.16
N ARG A 255 -15.68 3.21 -4.14
CA ARG A 255 -15.53 1.89 -4.77
C ARG A 255 -15.26 1.99 -6.28
N MET A 256 -15.92 2.90 -6.99
CA MET A 256 -15.67 3.10 -8.42
C MET A 256 -14.27 3.67 -8.68
N LEU A 257 -13.81 4.63 -7.87
CA LEU A 257 -12.47 5.22 -7.98
C LEU A 257 -11.34 4.23 -7.68
N GLN A 258 -11.55 3.32 -6.72
CA GLN A 258 -10.61 2.24 -6.40
C GLN A 258 -10.58 1.15 -7.49
N ALA A 259 -11.69 0.94 -8.21
CA ALA A 259 -11.81 -0.05 -9.27
C ALA A 259 -11.36 0.46 -10.66
N ALA A 260 -11.23 1.77 -10.84
CA ALA A 260 -10.99 2.44 -12.11
C ALA A 260 -9.60 2.12 -12.71
N ASP A 261 -9.55 1.99 -14.04
CA ASP A 261 -8.28 1.98 -14.78
C ASP A 261 -7.90 3.39 -15.24
N ILE A 262 -8.91 4.18 -15.60
CA ILE A 262 -8.78 5.54 -16.09
C ILE A 262 -9.77 6.41 -15.34
N ILE A 263 -9.29 7.54 -14.84
CA ILE A 263 -10.11 8.57 -14.19
C ILE A 263 -9.97 9.84 -15.01
N LEU A 264 -11.07 10.22 -15.64
CA LEU A 264 -11.23 11.50 -16.31
C LEU A 264 -11.88 12.47 -15.33
N PHE A 265 -11.28 13.63 -15.12
CA PHE A 265 -11.79 14.63 -14.18
C PHE A 265 -11.60 16.04 -14.74
N ASP A 266 -12.40 16.99 -14.26
CA ASP A 266 -12.24 18.41 -14.56
C ASP A 266 -11.64 19.16 -13.35
N GLU A 267 -11.42 20.46 -13.54
CA GLU A 267 -10.83 21.35 -12.55
C GLU A 267 -11.71 21.56 -11.31
N SER A 268 -12.96 21.08 -11.30
CA SER A 268 -13.86 21.17 -10.14
C SER A 268 -13.60 20.10 -9.08
N VAL A 269 -12.79 19.09 -9.40
CA VAL A 269 -12.50 17.97 -8.50
C VAL A 269 -11.29 18.31 -7.61
N SER A 270 -11.45 18.19 -6.30
CA SER A 270 -10.36 18.41 -5.35
C SER A 270 -9.30 17.32 -5.41
N ARG A 271 -8.08 17.66 -4.96
CA ARG A 271 -6.98 16.70 -4.90
C ARG A 271 -7.25 15.56 -3.92
N ASP A 272 -7.85 15.86 -2.78
CA ASP A 272 -8.11 14.88 -1.71
C ASP A 272 -9.04 13.75 -2.20
N VAL A 273 -10.03 14.10 -3.03
CA VAL A 273 -10.90 13.12 -3.72
C VAL A 273 -10.08 12.21 -4.65
N LEU A 274 -9.08 12.76 -5.37
CA LEU A 274 -8.23 11.98 -6.27
C LEU A 274 -7.25 11.08 -5.52
N GLU A 275 -6.83 11.42 -4.30
CA GLU A 275 -5.95 10.58 -3.49
C GLU A 275 -6.65 9.28 -3.01
N LEU A 276 -7.99 9.27 -2.93
CA LEU A 276 -8.77 8.07 -2.63
C LEU A 276 -8.84 7.07 -3.79
N ALA A 277 -8.46 7.50 -4.99
CA ALA A 277 -8.43 6.63 -6.17
C ALA A 277 -7.27 5.63 -6.13
N ARG A 278 -7.42 4.55 -6.91
CA ARG A 278 -6.35 3.57 -7.11
C ARG A 278 -5.05 4.25 -7.56
N ARG A 279 -3.92 3.91 -6.93
CA ARG A 279 -2.59 4.51 -7.21
C ARG A 279 -2.14 4.31 -8.66
N GLU A 280 -2.46 3.17 -9.26
CA GLU A 280 -2.10 2.82 -10.63
C GLU A 280 -3.15 3.26 -11.67
N ALA A 281 -4.23 3.94 -11.27
CA ALA A 281 -5.20 4.46 -12.22
C ALA A 281 -4.60 5.63 -13.01
N LYS A 282 -4.82 5.64 -14.33
CA LYS A 282 -4.40 6.76 -15.17
C LYS A 282 -5.35 7.94 -14.95
N ARG A 283 -4.86 8.99 -14.30
CA ARG A 283 -5.60 10.24 -14.07
C ARG A 283 -5.37 11.19 -15.24
N MET A 284 -6.45 11.68 -15.86
CA MET A 284 -6.38 12.58 -17.03
C MET A 284 -7.38 13.73 -16.87
N LEU A 285 -6.89 14.97 -17.06
CA LEU A 285 -7.77 16.13 -17.15
C LEU A 285 -8.60 16.08 -18.43
N ILE A 286 -9.91 16.28 -18.31
CA ILE A 286 -10.86 16.28 -19.45
C ILE A 286 -10.43 17.31 -20.50
N SER A 287 -10.06 18.53 -20.07
CA SER A 287 -9.55 19.60 -20.94
C SER A 287 -8.35 19.15 -21.78
N THR A 288 -7.45 18.34 -21.20
CA THR A 288 -6.28 17.78 -21.91
C THR A 288 -6.66 16.67 -22.89
N VAL A 289 -7.65 15.83 -22.57
CA VAL A 289 -8.13 14.78 -23.48
C VAL A 289 -8.79 15.39 -24.70
N VAL A 290 -9.67 16.38 -24.49
CA VAL A 290 -10.34 17.10 -25.57
C VAL A 290 -9.32 17.77 -26.48
N ALA A 291 -8.35 18.50 -25.93
CA ALA A 291 -7.31 19.18 -26.72
C ALA A 291 -6.48 18.22 -27.59
N ARG A 292 -6.20 17.00 -27.12
CA ARG A 292 -5.41 15.99 -27.87
C ARG A 292 -6.21 15.29 -28.97
N GLU A 293 -7.47 14.99 -28.72
CA GLU A 293 -8.31 14.21 -29.63
C GLU A 293 -9.00 15.13 -30.68
N THR A 294 -8.99 16.45 -30.49
CA THR A 294 -9.59 17.42 -31.42
C THR A 294 -8.68 18.56 -31.89
N PRO A 295 -7.52 18.30 -32.51
CA PRO A 295 -6.90 19.30 -33.35
C PRO A 295 -7.73 19.44 -34.64
N GLY A 296 -8.71 20.34 -34.66
CA GLY A 296 -9.49 20.68 -35.86
C GLY A 296 -10.92 20.12 -35.96
N GLY A 297 -11.48 19.55 -34.88
CA GLY A 297 -12.92 19.30 -34.73
C GLY A 297 -13.48 18.09 -35.50
N ALA A 298 -13.60 16.94 -34.81
CA ALA A 298 -14.58 15.89 -35.12
C ALA A 298 -14.70 14.78 -34.05
N ALA A 299 -13.66 14.50 -33.25
CA ALA A 299 -13.73 13.44 -32.24
C ALA A 299 -14.29 13.98 -30.90
N SER A 300 -15.47 13.55 -30.48
CA SER A 300 -16.03 14.02 -29.20
C SER A 300 -15.29 13.35 -28.02
N LEU A 301 -15.17 14.02 -26.87
CA LEU A 301 -14.78 13.39 -25.59
C LEU A 301 -15.50 12.04 -25.38
N ARG A 302 -16.77 11.97 -25.81
CA ARG A 302 -17.56 10.75 -25.80
C ARG A 302 -16.95 9.61 -26.63
N ASP A 303 -16.43 9.89 -27.82
CA ASP A 303 -15.80 8.88 -28.67
C ASP A 303 -14.52 8.34 -28.03
N ALA A 304 -13.73 9.22 -27.39
CA ALA A 304 -12.56 8.81 -26.62
C ALA A 304 -12.95 7.91 -25.43
N ILE A 305 -13.98 8.28 -24.66
CA ILE A 305 -14.52 7.47 -23.55
C ILE A 305 -14.98 6.10 -24.06
N ILE A 306 -15.71 6.06 -25.16
CA ILE A 306 -16.20 4.82 -25.77
C ILE A 306 -15.04 3.96 -26.26
N GLY A 307 -14.03 4.56 -26.90
CA GLY A 307 -12.82 3.84 -27.33
C GLY A 307 -12.09 3.22 -26.15
N MET A 308 -11.93 3.96 -25.05
CA MET A 308 -11.34 3.46 -23.81
C MET A 308 -12.16 2.31 -23.20
N ALA A 309 -13.48 2.44 -23.12
CA ALA A 309 -14.36 1.38 -22.62
C ALA A 309 -14.38 0.14 -23.54
N ARG A 310 -14.34 0.32 -24.86
CA ARG A 310 -14.26 -0.78 -25.83
C ARG A 310 -12.93 -1.53 -25.78
N SER A 311 -11.85 -0.87 -25.33
CA SER A 311 -10.59 -1.53 -25.00
C SER A 311 -10.61 -2.31 -23.68
N GLY A 312 -11.80 -2.59 -23.12
CA GLY A 312 -11.99 -3.35 -21.89
C GLY A 312 -11.86 -2.54 -20.59
N LYS A 313 -11.42 -1.28 -20.65
CA LYS A 313 -11.05 -0.51 -19.44
C LYS A 313 -12.28 -0.03 -18.66
N ARG A 314 -12.15 0.04 -17.33
CA ARG A 314 -13.11 0.72 -16.44
C ARG A 314 -12.77 2.21 -16.42
N VAL A 315 -13.61 3.03 -17.04
CA VAL A 315 -13.43 4.49 -17.14
C VAL A 315 -14.35 5.17 -16.13
N VAL A 316 -13.79 5.97 -15.22
CA VAL A 316 -14.57 6.85 -14.35
C VAL A 316 -14.51 8.26 -14.91
N LEU A 317 -15.67 8.87 -15.12
CA LEU A 317 -15.80 10.30 -15.39
C LEU A 317 -16.26 10.97 -14.09
N LEU A 318 -15.35 11.70 -13.46
CA LEU A 318 -15.52 12.27 -12.14
C LEU A 318 -15.73 13.79 -12.27
N ARG A 319 -16.90 14.28 -11.83
CA ARG A 319 -17.25 15.71 -11.90
C ARG A 319 -18.07 16.11 -10.69
N SER A 320 -18.01 17.38 -10.30
CA SER A 320 -18.81 17.88 -9.16
C SER A 320 -20.30 18.06 -9.49
N ASP A 321 -20.65 18.21 -10.76
CA ASP A 321 -22.01 18.49 -11.25
C ASP A 321 -22.86 17.23 -11.49
N TYR A 322 -22.32 16.03 -11.25
CA TYR A 322 -23.08 14.77 -11.30
C TYR A 322 -23.81 14.51 -9.98
N THR A 323 -24.88 15.27 -9.76
CA THR A 323 -25.80 15.11 -8.63
C THR A 323 -27.04 14.29 -9.04
N VAL A 324 -27.91 13.97 -8.09
CA VAL A 324 -29.19 13.28 -8.35
C VAL A 324 -30.08 14.04 -9.35
N THR A 325 -29.96 15.37 -9.40
CA THR A 325 -30.77 16.25 -10.27
C THR A 325 -30.06 16.63 -11.58
N SER A 326 -28.92 16.00 -11.89
CA SER A 326 -28.12 16.37 -13.06
C SER A 326 -28.74 15.87 -14.37
N GLU A 327 -29.39 16.78 -15.11
CA GLU A 327 -29.92 16.49 -16.45
C GLU A 327 -28.80 16.15 -17.44
N GLN A 328 -27.65 16.81 -17.32
CA GLN A 328 -26.49 16.58 -18.16
C GLN A 328 -25.94 15.15 -17.96
N ALA A 329 -25.87 14.67 -16.71
CA ALA A 329 -25.47 13.29 -16.41
C ALA A 329 -26.42 12.27 -17.06
N ALA A 330 -27.73 12.53 -17.02
CA ALA A 330 -28.74 11.66 -17.63
C ALA A 330 -28.62 11.61 -19.17
N ILE A 331 -28.34 12.75 -19.82
CA ILE A 331 -28.09 12.83 -21.26
C ILE A 331 -26.84 12.03 -21.65
N GLU A 332 -25.75 12.20 -20.90
CA GLU A 332 -24.49 11.49 -21.15
C GLU A 332 -24.63 9.99 -20.94
N LEU A 333 -25.28 9.56 -19.86
CA LEU A 333 -25.62 8.17 -19.59
C LEU A 333 -26.40 7.57 -20.76
N SER A 334 -27.46 8.25 -21.20
CA SER A 334 -28.32 7.80 -22.31
C SER A 334 -27.55 7.72 -23.63
N ALA A 335 -26.61 8.63 -23.87
CA ALA A 335 -25.78 8.63 -25.07
C ALA A 335 -24.78 7.45 -25.08
N LEU A 336 -24.16 7.15 -23.94
CA LEU A 336 -23.23 6.04 -23.80
C LEU A 336 -23.93 4.68 -23.89
N THR A 337 -25.06 4.54 -23.20
CA THR A 337 -25.87 3.30 -23.21
C THR A 337 -26.40 2.98 -24.60
N ARG A 338 -26.86 3.98 -25.38
CA ARG A 338 -27.29 3.78 -26.78
C ARG A 338 -26.20 3.24 -27.71
N ARG A 339 -24.93 3.43 -27.36
CA ARG A 339 -23.78 2.92 -28.13
C ARG A 339 -23.25 1.57 -27.63
N GLY A 340 -24.02 0.91 -26.76
CA GLY A 340 -23.74 -0.44 -26.25
C GLY A 340 -22.65 -0.48 -25.18
N VAL A 341 -22.29 0.65 -24.57
CA VAL A 341 -21.33 0.70 -23.47
C VAL A 341 -22.08 0.51 -22.15
N ARG A 342 -21.60 -0.41 -21.31
CA ARG A 342 -22.11 -0.55 -19.93
C ARG A 342 -21.79 0.71 -19.15
N CYS A 343 -22.82 1.45 -18.74
CA CYS A 343 -22.66 2.73 -18.09
C CYS A 343 -23.50 2.83 -16.81
N ASP A 344 -22.88 3.26 -15.72
CA ASP A 344 -23.54 3.51 -14.44
C ASP A 344 -23.44 4.99 -14.06
N LEU A 345 -24.48 5.51 -13.40
CA LEU A 345 -24.45 6.83 -12.75
C LEU A 345 -24.38 6.64 -11.22
N VAL A 346 -23.41 7.30 -10.60
CA VAL A 346 -23.24 7.38 -9.15
C VAL A 346 -23.36 8.85 -8.76
N PRO A 347 -24.54 9.30 -8.32
CA PRO A 347 -24.74 10.69 -7.97
C PRO A 347 -23.93 11.05 -6.72
N GLY A 348 -23.33 12.24 -6.75
CA GLY A 348 -22.66 12.88 -5.62
C GLY A 348 -23.62 13.73 -4.79
N ILE A 349 -23.16 14.12 -3.61
CA ILE A 349 -23.89 15.06 -2.76
C ILE A 349 -23.87 16.43 -3.45
N ALA A 350 -25.05 17.01 -3.68
CA ALA A 350 -25.13 18.34 -4.27
C ALA A 350 -24.51 19.38 -3.33
N ALA A 351 -23.73 20.31 -3.88
CA ALA A 351 -23.36 21.50 -3.13
C ALA A 351 -24.65 22.23 -2.75
N VAL A 352 -24.84 22.50 -1.46
CA VAL A 352 -25.92 23.38 -1.02
C VAL A 352 -25.54 24.77 -1.49
N SER A 353 -26.07 25.18 -2.65
CA SER A 353 -26.11 26.61 -2.97
C SER A 353 -26.95 27.24 -1.86
N ALA A 354 -26.33 28.09 -1.05
CA ALA A 354 -27.06 28.94 -0.12
C ALA A 354 -27.97 29.86 -0.93
N LEU A 355 -29.12 29.34 -1.37
CA LEU A 355 -30.25 30.15 -1.73
C LEU A 355 -30.64 30.88 -0.44
N SER A 356 -30.51 32.20 -0.50
CA SER A 356 -30.96 33.16 0.48
C SER A 356 -32.36 32.79 0.99
N GLY A 357 -32.39 32.04 2.08
CA GLY A 357 -33.55 31.80 2.92
C GLY A 357 -33.02 31.88 4.33
N GLU A 358 -33.48 32.88 5.07
CA GLU A 358 -33.14 33.06 6.48
C GLU A 358 -33.26 31.72 7.20
N VAL A 359 -32.12 31.14 7.58
CA VAL A 359 -32.10 30.10 8.60
C VAL A 359 -32.43 30.84 9.90
N PRO A 360 -33.54 30.54 10.59
CA PRO A 360 -33.84 31.18 11.85
C PRO A 360 -32.67 30.91 12.78
N SER A 361 -32.12 31.95 13.37
CA SER A 361 -31.06 31.90 14.37
C SER A 361 -31.54 31.11 15.60
N GLY A 362 -31.41 29.80 15.52
CA GLY A 362 -31.56 28.84 16.60
C GLY A 362 -30.42 27.84 16.46
N GLU A 363 -29.45 27.97 17.36
CA GLU A 363 -28.21 27.19 17.50
C GLU A 363 -28.19 25.83 16.78
N MET A 364 -27.67 25.79 15.55
CA MET A 364 -27.18 24.55 14.96
C MET A 364 -25.75 24.32 15.49
N ARG A 365 -25.64 23.74 16.69
CA ARG A 365 -24.37 23.18 17.17
C ARG A 365 -24.05 21.93 16.35
N ILE A 366 -23.30 22.08 15.27
CA ILE A 366 -22.62 20.97 14.63
C ILE A 366 -21.45 20.61 15.56
N SER A 367 -21.59 19.47 16.24
CA SER A 367 -20.55 18.91 17.09
C SER A 367 -19.32 18.62 16.23
N SER A 368 -18.31 19.48 16.33
CA SER A 368 -16.95 19.15 15.90
C SER A 368 -16.43 18.10 16.86
N TYR A 369 -16.57 16.82 16.49
CA TYR A 369 -15.73 15.79 17.08
C TYR A 369 -14.34 15.93 16.49
N GLY A 370 -13.42 16.39 17.33
CA GLY A 370 -11.99 16.20 17.18
C GLY A 370 -11.34 16.24 18.56
N PRO A 371 -10.08 15.78 18.70
CA PRO A 371 -9.27 14.96 17.79
C PRO A 371 -9.35 13.46 18.08
#